data_AF-A0A536WJK8-F1
#
_entry.id   AF-A0A536WJK8-F1
#
_cell.length_a   1.000
_cell.length_b   1.000
_cell.length_c   1.000
_cell.angle_alpha   90.00
_cell.angle_beta   90.00
_cell.angle_gamma   90.00
#
_symmetry.space_group_name_H-M   'P 1'
#
loop_
_entity.id
_entity.type
_entity.pdbx_description
1 polymer ?
#
loop_
_entity_poly.entity_id
_entity_poly.type
_entity_poly.pdbx_seq_one_letter_code
_entity_poly.pdbx_strand_id
1 'polypeptide(L)'
;MSEGPLAGRGIVVTRPREHALALAERIRAAGADPILFPTIEILPPENAATLSSLIARLDGFQLAIFVSPSAAMRGHAMVIASRSWP
;
A
#
# COMPACT_ATOMS: atom_id res chain seq x y z
N MET A 1 17.94 -1.25 -28.33
CA MET A 1 18.52 -0.51 -27.18
C MET A 1 17.37 -0.07 -26.31
N SER A 2 17.48 -0.13 -24.98
CA SER A 2 16.39 0.36 -24.12
C SER A 2 16.19 1.84 -24.40
N GLU A 3 14.98 2.24 -24.79
CA GLU A 3 14.65 3.62 -25.17
C GLU A 3 13.64 4.16 -24.15
N GLY A 4 13.78 5.42 -23.76
CA GLY A 4 12.93 6.02 -22.74
C GLY A 4 13.72 6.86 -21.72
N PRO A 5 13.01 7.61 -20.87
CA PRO A 5 13.62 8.60 -19.98
C PRO A 5 14.56 8.01 -18.93
N LEU A 6 14.51 6.71 -18.68
CA LEU A 6 15.34 6.00 -17.70
C LEU A 6 16.29 4.98 -18.34
N ALA A 7 16.47 5.02 -19.68
CA ALA A 7 17.33 4.11 -20.41
C ALA A 7 18.73 3.97 -19.80
N GLY A 8 19.19 2.72 -19.65
CA GLY A 8 20.53 2.39 -19.13
C GLY A 8 20.72 2.58 -17.62
N ARG A 9 19.65 2.86 -16.86
CA ARG A 9 19.70 2.96 -15.40
C ARG A 9 19.20 1.68 -14.74
N GLY A 10 19.93 1.21 -13.73
CA GLY A 10 19.42 0.28 -12.73
C GLY A 10 18.74 1.05 -11.59
N ILE A 11 17.51 0.69 -11.23
CA ILE A 11 16.74 1.42 -10.22
C ILE A 11 16.34 0.47 -9.10
N VAL A 12 16.85 0.72 -7.89
CA VAL A 12 16.49 -0.06 -6.70
C VAL A 12 15.11 0.37 -6.19
N VAL A 13 14.20 -0.58 -6.07
CA VAL A 13 12.83 -0.39 -5.58
C VAL A 13 12.72 -0.90 -4.14
N THR A 14 12.63 0.03 -3.18
CA THR A 14 12.59 -0.27 -1.74
C THR A 14 11.19 -0.31 -1.12
N ARG A 15 10.15 -0.12 -1.95
CA ARG A 15 8.75 -0.12 -1.51
C ARG A 15 8.31 -1.48 -0.94
N PRO A 16 7.24 -1.51 -0.12
CA PRO A 16 6.61 -2.77 0.30
C PRO A 16 6.34 -3.69 -0.88
N ARG A 17 6.49 -5.00 -0.68
CA ARG A 17 6.36 -6.03 -1.73
C ARG A 17 5.05 -5.91 -2.50
N GLU A 18 3.94 -5.65 -1.80
CA GLU A 18 2.60 -5.45 -2.38
C GLU A 18 2.51 -4.28 -3.37
N HIS A 19 3.40 -3.28 -3.26
CA HIS A 19 3.40 -2.07 -4.10
C HIS A 19 4.61 -2.00 -5.06
N ALA A 20 5.59 -2.90 -4.91
CA ALA A 20 6.85 -2.83 -5.62
C ALA A 20 6.70 -3.21 -7.11
N LEU A 21 5.87 -4.22 -7.41
CA LEU A 21 5.70 -4.73 -8.78
C LEU A 21 5.10 -3.70 -9.73
N ALA A 22 4.03 -3.00 -9.31
CA ALA A 22 3.42 -1.97 -10.13
C ALA A 22 4.39 -0.82 -10.46
N LEU A 23 5.28 -0.46 -9.53
CA LEU A 23 6.33 0.52 -9.78
C LEU A 23 7.43 -0.03 -10.69
N ALA A 24 7.83 -1.29 -10.50
CA ALA A 24 8.84 -1.94 -11.33
C ALA A 24 8.43 -2.02 -12.80
N GLU A 25 7.17 -2.35 -13.10
CA GLU A 25 6.67 -2.36 -14.48
C GLU A 25 6.69 -0.96 -15.11
N ARG A 26 6.38 0.09 -14.34
CA ARG A 26 6.50 1.48 -14.81
C ARG A 26 7.94 1.89 -15.07
N ILE A 27 8.89 1.41 -14.25
CA ILE A 27 10.32 1.63 -14.44
C ILE A 27 10.80 0.92 -15.72
N ARG A 28 10.38 -0.33 -15.94
CA ARG A 28 10.70 -1.11 -17.14
C ARG A 28 10.15 -0.45 -18.40
N ALA A 29 8.90 0.01 -18.35
CA ALA A 29 8.27 0.76 -19.44
C ALA A 29 8.98 2.08 -19.76
N ALA A 30 9.66 2.67 -18.78
CA ALA A 30 10.49 3.88 -18.95
C ALA A 30 11.93 3.58 -19.43
N GLY A 31 12.26 2.32 -19.70
CA GLY A 31 13.54 1.89 -20.28
C GLY A 31 14.61 1.49 -19.26
N ALA A 32 14.31 1.49 -17.96
CA ALA A 32 15.25 1.09 -16.90
C ALA A 32 15.09 -0.37 -16.48
N ASP A 33 16.09 -0.89 -15.76
CA ASP A 33 16.03 -2.20 -15.12
C ASP A 33 15.72 -2.07 -13.61
N PRO A 34 14.52 -2.46 -13.14
CA PRO A 34 14.16 -2.37 -11.74
C PRO A 34 14.77 -3.53 -10.92
N ILE A 35 15.44 -3.19 -9.81
CA ILE A 35 15.97 -4.15 -8.83
C ILE A 35 15.02 -4.14 -7.62
N LEU A 36 14.25 -5.21 -7.44
CA LEU A 36 13.34 -5.33 -6.31
C LEU A 36 14.15 -5.58 -5.02
N PHE A 37 14.07 -4.64 -4.08
CA PHE A 37 14.73 -4.75 -2.77
C PHE A 37 13.80 -4.21 -1.66
N PRO A 38 12.66 -4.86 -1.36
CA PRO A 38 11.73 -4.36 -0.37
C PRO A 38 12.38 -4.21 1.01
N THR A 39 12.34 -3.00 1.59
CA THR A 39 12.90 -2.72 2.93
C THR A 39 11.82 -2.46 3.98
N ILE A 40 10.55 -2.59 3.59
CA ILE A 40 9.39 -2.35 4.45
C ILE A 40 8.44 -3.54 4.30
N GLU A 41 7.99 -4.07 5.43
CA GLU A 41 6.91 -5.05 5.49
C GLU A 41 5.65 -4.42 6.11
N ILE A 42 4.49 -4.72 5.52
CA ILE A 42 3.20 -4.25 6.03
C ILE A 42 2.56 -5.40 6.80
N LEU A 43 2.58 -5.28 8.13
CA LEU A 43 1.98 -6.24 9.05
C LEU A 43 0.60 -5.78 9.51
N PRO A 44 -0.24 -6.70 10.02
CA PRO A 44 -1.45 -6.34 10.75
C PRO A 44 -1.14 -5.42 11.94
N PRO A 45 -2.11 -4.59 12.38
CA PRO A 45 -1.94 -3.76 13.57
C PRO A 45 -1.72 -4.64 14.80
N GLU A 46 -0.78 -4.24 15.66
CA GLU A 46 -0.43 -4.98 16.88
C GLU A 46 -1.63 -5.18 17.83
N ASN A 47 -2.55 -4.22 17.85
CA ASN A 47 -3.75 -4.28 18.66
C ASN A 47 -5.02 -4.25 17.80
N ALA A 48 -5.45 -5.43 17.36
CA ALA A 48 -6.68 -5.61 16.62
C ALA A 48 -7.93 -5.21 17.42
N ALA A 49 -7.93 -5.41 18.75
CA ALA A 49 -9.10 -5.12 19.60
C ALA A 49 -9.43 -3.62 19.66
N THR A 50 -8.41 -2.76 19.76
CA THR A 50 -8.59 -1.30 19.69
C THR A 50 -9.24 -0.90 18.38
N LEU A 51 -8.75 -1.43 17.25
CA LEU A 51 -9.33 -1.13 15.94
C LEU A 51 -10.77 -1.63 15.83
N SER A 52 -11.07 -2.85 16.29
CA SER A 52 -12.44 -3.37 16.32
C SER A 52 -13.38 -2.49 17.14
N SER A 53 -12.93 -1.97 18.29
CA SER A 53 -13.74 -1.05 19.11
C SER A 53 -14.02 0.29 18.43
N LEU A 54 -13.06 0.80 17.63
CA LEU A 54 -13.23 2.02 16.84
C LEU A 54 -14.19 1.79 15.67
N ILE A 55 -14.05 0.65 14.98
CA ILE A 55 -14.94 0.24 13.89
C ILE A 55 -16.39 0.12 14.39
N ALA A 56 -16.61 -0.43 15.58
CA ALA A 56 -17.96 -0.59 16.14
C ALA A 56 -18.71 0.76 16.29
N ARG A 57 -17.99 1.87 16.49
CA ARG A 57 -18.55 3.21 16.69
C ARG A 57 -18.23 4.18 15.55
N LEU A 58 -17.95 3.67 14.36
CA LEU A 58 -17.43 4.47 13.25
C LEU A 58 -18.40 5.60 12.82
N ASP A 59 -19.71 5.39 12.98
CA ASP A 59 -20.77 6.40 12.77
C ASP A 59 -20.66 7.64 13.68
N GLY A 60 -19.90 7.52 14.77
CA GLY A 60 -19.67 8.62 15.72
C GLY A 60 -18.59 9.61 15.27
N PHE A 61 -17.86 9.32 14.19
CA PHE A 61 -16.80 10.19 13.66
C PHE A 61 -17.26 10.90 12.39
N GLN A 62 -16.90 12.18 12.25
CA GLN A 62 -17.22 12.95 11.04
C GLN A 62 -16.27 12.63 9.88
N LEU A 63 -15.07 12.11 10.18
CA LEU A 63 -14.03 11.85 9.20
C LEU A 63 -13.27 10.55 9.52
N ALA A 64 -12.96 9.80 8.48
CA ALA A 64 -11.97 8.73 8.50
C ALA A 64 -10.85 9.09 7.50
N ILE A 65 -9.59 9.09 7.96
CA ILE A 65 -8.43 9.48 7.15
C ILE A 65 -7.54 8.25 6.91
N PHE A 66 -7.33 7.91 5.64
CA PHE A 66 -6.39 6.88 5.24
C PHE A 66 -5.12 7.53 4.67
N VAL A 67 -3.99 7.35 5.38
CA VAL A 67 -2.72 8.02 5.06
C VAL A 67 -1.86 7.27 4.03
N SER A 68 -2.30 6.10 3.58
CA SER A 68 -1.59 5.29 2.59
C SER A 68 -2.53 4.33 1.86
N PRO A 69 -2.13 3.80 0.68
CA PRO A 69 -2.89 2.75 -0.01
C PRO A 69 -3.10 1.50 0.86
N SER A 70 -2.09 1.08 1.63
CA SER A 70 -2.21 -0.06 2.54
C SER A 70 -3.24 0.21 3.65
N ALA A 71 -3.27 1.43 4.20
CA ALA A 71 -4.23 1.82 5.23
C ALA A 71 -5.67 1.80 4.68
N ALA A 72 -5.89 2.33 3.48
CA ALA A 72 -7.21 2.33 2.83
C ALA A 72 -7.68 0.89 2.56
N MET A 73 -6.85 0.08 1.89
CA MET A 73 -7.21 -1.28 1.50
C MET A 73 -7.49 -2.17 2.71
N ARG A 74 -6.61 -2.17 3.71
CA ARG A 74 -6.74 -3.04 4.90
C ARG A 74 -7.80 -2.52 5.86
N GLY A 75 -7.85 -1.22 6.11
CA GLY A 75 -8.85 -0.61 6.98
C GLY A 75 -10.27 -0.81 6.47
N HIS A 76 -10.51 -0.54 5.19
CA HIS A 76 -11.81 -0.82 4.55
C HIS A 76 -12.18 -2.30 4.64
N ALA A 77 -11.24 -3.21 4.35
CA ALA A 77 -11.48 -4.66 4.45
C ALA A 77 -11.89 -5.11 5.87
N MET A 78 -11.29 -4.51 6.91
CA MET A 78 -11.64 -4.81 8.30
C MET A 78 -13.03 -4.30 8.69
N VAL A 79 -13.43 -3.13 8.16
CA VAL A 79 -14.78 -2.61 8.38
C VAL A 79 -15.81 -3.52 7.74
N ILE A 80 -15.69 -3.81 6.45
CA ILE A 80 -16.69 -4.62 5.72
C ILE A 80 -16.82 -6.05 6.25
N ALA A 81 -15.75 -6.57 6.88
CA ALA A 81 -15.79 -7.87 7.55
C ALA A 81 -16.60 -7.84 8.86
N SER A 82 -16.80 -6.67 9.46
CA SER A 82 -17.44 -6.51 10.78
C SER A 82 -18.81 -5.84 10.70
N ARG A 83 -19.04 -4.98 9.70
CA ARG A 83 -20.25 -4.17 9.51
C ARG A 83 -20.30 -3.56 8.11
N SER A 84 -21.41 -2.93 7.74
CA SER A 84 -21.44 -2.07 6.55
C SER A 84 -20.63 -0.78 6.78
N TRP A 85 -20.03 -0.25 5.71
CA TRP A 85 -19.39 1.06 5.71
C TRP A 85 -20.44 2.19 5.95
N PRO A 86 -20.12 3.32 6.63
CA PRO A 86 -18.81 3.72 7.13
C PRO A 86 -18.25 2.78 8.19
#